data_AF-A0A4Y7JCS7-F1
#
_entry.id   AF-A0A4Y7JCS7-F1
#
_cell.length_a   1.000
_cell.length_b   1.000
_cell.length_c   1.000
_cell.angle_alpha   90.00
_cell.angle_beta   90.00
_cell.angle_gamma   90.00
#
_symmetry.space_group_name_H-M   'P 1'
#
loop_
_entity.id
_entity.type
_entity.pdbx_description
1 polymer ?
#
loop_
_entity_poly.entity_id
_entity_poly.type
_entity_poly.pdbx_seq_one_letter_code
_entity_poly.pdbx_strand_id
1 'polypeptide(L)'
;MTPSLRTNALISKAVRELVSPCGSPWIKESFEASYLHAEVVLDKLCNSLAQKEIEVVERLYRHALTLEMDFFFSRQSEQTLIIPIHTKLDPKEERLMLFVDFDFTCTSVASLKVLANIEKFAQKPDQQLQGVDRDTLPQITSLDLRKTWELISEQYSSENREFIKKIMHGKKAVSFDYKGLYSAFVKLSSPEEQAFSRIFGSGVLNGISLEDIKQAGKCMICHNGCMDFFEKVNNLDVSVNVMSCWSGDLTRSALSGGLDMLRVDGNEFSYEDGIFTGEVTRQAHQSVTAKLKYFKDMVQEYASKHGVGARTV
;
A
#
# COMPACT_ATOMS: atom_id res chain seq x y z
N MET A 1 9.45 -1.12 -3.33
CA MET A 1 10.19 -0.38 -4.38
C MET A 1 9.65 1.03 -4.37
N THR A 2 10.48 2.03 -4.10
CA THR A 2 10.07 3.45 -4.24
C THR A 2 9.84 3.71 -5.73
N PRO A 3 8.74 4.38 -6.14
CA PRO A 3 8.53 4.70 -7.54
C PRO A 3 9.68 5.55 -8.04
N SER A 4 10.34 5.12 -9.13
CA SER A 4 11.32 5.95 -9.81
C SER A 4 10.64 7.19 -10.41
N LEU A 5 11.37 8.30 -10.56
CA LEU A 5 10.86 9.48 -11.27
C LEU A 5 10.34 9.13 -12.67
N ARG A 6 10.93 8.11 -13.32
CA ARG A 6 10.44 7.48 -14.54
C ARG A 6 8.97 7.04 -14.48
N THR A 7 8.55 6.49 -13.34
CA THR A 7 7.17 6.09 -13.09
C THR A 7 6.27 7.32 -12.94
N ASN A 8 6.72 8.33 -12.19
CA ASN A 8 5.98 9.58 -12.01
C ASN A 8 5.84 10.39 -13.31
N ALA A 9 6.87 10.41 -14.16
CA ALA A 9 6.85 11.07 -15.45
C ALA A 9 5.90 10.38 -16.44
N LEU A 10 5.91 9.05 -16.49
CA LEU A 10 4.99 8.26 -17.31
C LEU A 10 3.53 8.43 -16.85
N ILE A 11 3.28 8.40 -15.54
CA ILE A 11 1.95 8.65 -14.97
C ILE A 11 1.51 10.08 -15.27
N SER A 12 2.39 11.07 -15.11
CA SER A 12 2.08 12.48 -15.40
C SER A 12 1.72 12.72 -16.86
N LYS A 13 2.37 12.02 -17.80
CA LYS A 13 2.03 12.05 -19.22
C LYS A 13 0.65 11.46 -19.50
N ALA A 14 0.35 10.28 -18.93
CA ALA A 14 -0.96 9.65 -19.08
C ALA A 14 -2.08 10.51 -18.49
N VAL A 15 -1.83 11.19 -17.36
CA VAL A 15 -2.80 12.11 -16.73
C VAL A 15 -3.05 13.35 -17.59
N ARG A 16 -2.05 13.90 -18.29
CA ARG A 16 -2.23 15.04 -19.22
C ARG A 16 -3.14 14.72 -20.40
N GLU A 17 -3.10 13.49 -20.89
CA GLU A 17 -3.97 13.05 -22.00
C GLU A 17 -5.42 12.86 -21.55
N LEU A 18 -5.66 12.74 -20.24
CA LEU A 18 -6.98 12.51 -19.63
C LEU A 18 -7.68 13.79 -19.14
N VAL A 19 -6.95 14.89 -18.93
CA VAL A 19 -7.51 16.15 -18.44
C VAL A 19 -7.68 17.14 -19.60
N SER A 20 -8.91 17.63 -19.79
CA SER A 20 -9.28 18.67 -20.77
C SER A 20 -8.34 19.90 -20.66
N PRO A 21 -8.16 20.72 -21.71
CA PRO A 21 -6.97 21.57 -21.93
C PRO A 21 -6.91 22.84 -21.06
N CYS A 22 -7.25 22.76 -19.77
CA CYS A 22 -6.63 23.62 -18.77
C CYS A 22 -5.24 23.05 -18.48
N GLY A 23 -4.31 23.35 -19.38
CA GLY A 23 -2.93 22.90 -19.31
C GLY A 23 -2.29 23.26 -17.98
N SER A 24 -1.73 22.26 -17.30
CA SER A 24 -0.72 22.50 -16.27
C SER A 24 0.57 22.96 -16.98
N PRO A 25 1.10 24.17 -16.72
CA PRO A 25 2.31 24.69 -17.37
C PRO A 25 3.59 23.89 -17.06
N TRP A 26 3.50 22.92 -16.15
CA TRP A 26 4.62 22.51 -15.29
C TRP A 26 5.56 21.46 -15.85
N ILE A 27 5.23 20.79 -16.97
CA ILE A 27 6.16 19.83 -17.59
C ILE A 27 6.11 20.01 -19.09
N LYS A 28 7.06 20.79 -19.62
CA LYS A 28 7.33 20.80 -21.06
C LYS A 28 8.02 19.48 -21.43
N GLU A 29 7.78 18.97 -22.63
CA GLU A 29 8.42 17.76 -23.18
C GLU A 29 9.96 17.80 -23.07
N SER A 30 10.56 19.00 -23.03
CA SER A 30 12.00 19.19 -22.82
C SER A 30 12.51 18.69 -21.47
N PHE A 31 11.69 18.68 -20.42
CA PHE A 31 12.10 18.21 -19.09
C PHE A 31 12.22 16.68 -19.05
N GLU A 32 11.28 15.94 -19.65
CA GLU A 32 11.27 14.47 -19.67
C GLU A 32 12.54 13.87 -20.28
N ALA A 33 12.98 14.43 -21.41
CA ALA A 33 14.21 14.01 -22.08
C ALA A 33 15.47 14.25 -21.23
N SER A 34 15.51 15.37 -20.50
CA SER A 34 16.63 15.71 -19.61
C SER A 34 16.71 14.80 -18.39
N TYR A 35 15.58 14.44 -17.75
CA TYR A 35 15.59 13.48 -16.64
C TYR A 35 15.97 12.07 -17.10
N LEU A 36 15.42 11.61 -18.23
CA LEU A 36 15.76 10.30 -18.78
C LEU A 36 17.26 10.22 -19.11
N HIS A 37 17.84 11.30 -19.64
CA HIS A 37 19.28 11.37 -19.87
C HIS A 37 20.08 11.35 -18.56
N ALA A 38 19.67 12.14 -17.56
CA ALA A 38 20.34 12.18 -16.26
C ALA A 38 20.31 10.83 -15.54
N GLU A 39 19.19 10.11 -15.57
CA GLU A 39 19.07 8.76 -14.99
C GLU A 39 19.96 7.74 -15.72
N VAL A 40 19.98 7.76 -17.07
CA VAL A 40 20.87 6.87 -17.84
C VAL A 40 22.35 7.17 -17.56
N VAL A 41 22.70 8.43 -17.34
CA VAL A 41 24.07 8.81 -16.95
C VAL A 41 24.37 8.32 -15.54
N LEU A 42 23.45 8.47 -14.59
CA LEU A 42 23.56 7.96 -13.22
C LEU A 42 23.76 6.44 -13.18
N ASP A 43 22.98 5.68 -13.95
CA ASP A 43 23.11 4.22 -14.07
C ASP A 43 24.49 3.83 -14.61
N LYS A 44 24.95 4.52 -15.66
CA LYS A 44 26.28 4.29 -16.24
C LYS A 44 27.41 4.65 -15.27
N LEU A 45 27.24 5.72 -14.51
CA LEU A 45 28.21 6.16 -13.51
C LEU A 45 28.31 5.13 -12.39
N CYS A 46 27.17 4.67 -11.85
CA CYS A 46 27.12 3.71 -10.76
C CYS A 46 27.72 2.35 -11.11
N ASN A 47 27.63 1.91 -12.38
CA ASN A 47 28.27 0.67 -12.85
C ASN A 47 29.80 0.69 -12.75
N SER A 48 30.42 1.87 -12.67
CA SER A 48 31.88 2.06 -12.61
C SER A 48 32.41 2.35 -11.21
N LEU A 49 31.53 2.47 -10.21
CA LEU A 49 31.86 2.90 -8.86
C LEU A 49 31.93 1.74 -7.87
N ALA A 50 32.76 1.89 -6.83
CA ALA A 50 32.77 1.01 -5.68
C ALA A 50 31.55 1.26 -4.77
N GLN A 51 31.17 0.27 -3.97
CA GLN A 51 29.97 0.33 -3.11
C GLN A 51 29.90 1.59 -2.22
N LYS A 52 31.03 2.00 -1.64
CA LYS A 52 31.11 3.20 -0.79
C LYS A 52 30.85 4.50 -1.57
N GLU A 53 31.19 4.52 -2.85
CA GLU A 53 30.98 5.68 -3.72
C GLU A 53 29.51 5.72 -4.19
N ILE A 54 28.90 4.55 -4.44
CA ILE A 54 27.47 4.43 -4.72
C ILE A 54 26.63 4.99 -3.57
N GLU A 55 26.98 4.70 -2.31
CA GLU A 55 26.29 5.25 -1.13
C GLU A 55 26.35 6.80 -1.09
N VAL A 56 27.48 7.38 -1.51
CA VAL A 56 27.63 8.84 -1.62
C VAL A 56 26.75 9.40 -2.74
N VAL A 57 26.74 8.75 -3.91
CA VAL A 57 25.89 9.14 -5.04
C VAL A 57 24.41 9.06 -4.67
N GLU A 58 23.99 8.01 -3.98
CA GLU A 58 22.60 7.85 -3.51
C GLU A 58 22.20 8.99 -2.57
N ARG A 59 23.07 9.36 -1.62
CA ARG A 59 22.82 10.47 -0.70
C ARG A 59 22.69 11.80 -1.43
N LEU A 60 23.59 12.07 -2.39
CA LEU A 60 23.56 13.29 -3.19
C LEU A 60 22.32 13.35 -4.08
N TYR A 61 21.94 12.23 -4.68
CA TYR A 61 20.73 12.13 -5.49
C TYR A 61 19.47 12.40 -4.67
N ARG A 62 19.34 11.80 -3.48
CA ARG A 62 18.22 12.08 -2.56
C ARG A 62 18.17 13.55 -2.15
N HIS A 63 19.32 14.16 -1.88
CA HIS A 63 19.39 15.57 -1.53
C HIS A 63 18.99 16.48 -2.71
N ALA A 64 19.45 16.17 -3.92
CA ALA A 64 19.05 16.88 -5.13
C ALA A 64 17.54 16.81 -5.36
N LEU A 65 16.92 15.63 -5.20
CA LEU A 65 15.47 15.46 -5.28
C LEU A 65 14.72 16.29 -4.23
N THR A 66 15.26 16.36 -3.01
CA THR A 66 14.66 17.16 -1.94
C THR A 66 14.67 18.65 -2.32
N LEU A 67 15.82 19.17 -2.76
CA LEU A 67 15.95 20.56 -3.20
C LEU A 67 15.08 20.87 -4.42
N GLU A 68 14.93 19.91 -5.33
CA GLU A 68 14.10 20.04 -6.50
C GLU A 68 12.61 20.10 -6.12
N MET A 69 12.17 19.25 -5.20
CA MET A 69 10.82 19.34 -4.61
C MET A 69 10.62 20.69 -3.92
N ASP A 70 11.56 21.11 -3.07
CA ASP A 70 11.51 22.41 -2.39
C ASP A 70 11.43 23.57 -3.38
N PHE A 71 12.17 23.50 -4.48
CA PHE A 71 12.10 24.46 -5.57
C PHE A 71 10.71 24.48 -6.21
N PHE A 72 10.14 23.33 -6.55
CA PHE A 72 8.79 23.28 -7.11
C PHE A 72 7.73 23.78 -6.12
N PHE A 73 7.84 23.44 -4.85
CA PHE A 73 6.96 23.97 -3.79
C PHE A 73 7.09 25.48 -3.65
N SER A 74 8.31 26.02 -3.66
CA SER A 74 8.55 27.47 -3.56
C SER A 74 8.02 28.26 -4.75
N ARG A 75 7.87 27.61 -5.92
CA ARG A 75 7.36 28.22 -7.16
C ARG A 75 5.84 28.17 -7.30
N GLN A 76 5.11 27.61 -6.34
CA GLN A 76 3.64 27.71 -6.25
C GLN A 76 3.16 29.13 -5.86
N SER A 77 3.81 30.17 -6.40
CA SER A 77 3.51 31.59 -6.16
C SER A 77 2.34 32.13 -6.99
N GLU A 78 1.88 31.41 -8.01
CA GLU A 78 0.50 31.55 -8.48
C GLU A 78 -0.33 30.62 -7.63
N GLN A 79 -1.23 31.18 -6.82
CA GLN A 79 -2.17 30.47 -5.96
C GLN A 79 -2.86 29.35 -6.74
N THR A 80 -2.26 28.16 -6.77
CA THR A 80 -3.04 26.94 -6.78
C THR A 80 -3.69 26.98 -5.41
N LEU A 81 -4.84 27.65 -5.36
CA LEU A 81 -5.72 27.66 -4.22
C LEU A 81 -5.92 26.16 -3.92
N ILE A 82 -5.15 25.63 -2.97
CA ILE A 82 -5.46 24.37 -2.30
C ILE A 82 -6.70 24.74 -1.50
N ILE A 83 -7.83 24.76 -2.20
CA ILE A 83 -9.12 24.94 -1.55
C ILE A 83 -9.34 23.59 -0.91
N PRO A 84 -9.32 23.51 0.42
CA PRO A 84 -9.59 22.25 1.06
C PRO A 84 -10.99 21.84 0.60
N ILE A 85 -11.11 20.76 -0.17
CA ILE A 85 -12.38 20.40 -0.82
C ILE A 85 -13.51 20.38 0.20
N HIS A 86 -13.21 19.93 1.44
CA HIS A 86 -14.13 19.94 2.57
C HIS A 86 -14.75 21.32 2.90
N THR A 87 -14.05 22.44 2.69
CA THR A 87 -14.58 23.80 2.93
C THR A 87 -15.61 24.24 1.90
N LYS A 88 -15.67 23.54 0.76
CA LYS A 88 -16.64 23.80 -0.31
C LYS A 88 -17.82 22.85 -0.30
N LEU A 89 -17.76 21.78 0.49
CA LEU A 89 -18.85 20.82 0.59
C LEU A 89 -19.94 21.42 1.47
N ASP A 90 -21.20 21.28 1.06
CA ASP A 90 -22.32 21.56 1.95
C ASP A 90 -22.47 20.37 2.92
N PRO A 91 -22.20 20.52 4.23
CA PRO A 91 -22.26 19.40 5.17
C PRO A 91 -23.65 18.76 5.29
N LYS A 92 -24.71 19.44 4.84
CA LYS A 92 -26.09 18.92 4.85
C LYS A 92 -26.39 18.01 3.65
N GLU A 93 -25.71 18.23 2.53
CA GLU A 93 -25.99 17.56 1.25
C GLU A 93 -24.84 16.66 0.80
N GLU A 94 -23.62 16.94 1.25
CA GLU A 94 -22.39 16.34 0.75
C GLU A 94 -21.54 15.85 1.92
N ARG A 95 -21.11 14.58 1.83
CA ARG A 95 -20.17 13.99 2.80
C ARG A 95 -18.94 13.49 2.08
N LEU A 96 -17.78 13.90 2.58
CA LEU A 96 -16.51 13.42 2.07
C LEU A 96 -16.24 12.01 2.61
N MET A 97 -15.92 11.08 1.71
CA MET A 97 -15.47 9.74 2.05
C MET A 97 -14.08 9.54 1.47
N LEU A 98 -13.11 9.22 2.33
CA LEU A 98 -11.72 8.97 1.96
C LEU A 98 -11.42 7.49 2.04
N PHE A 99 -10.70 7.00 1.04
CA PHE A 99 -10.22 5.63 0.97
C PHE A 99 -8.72 5.68 0.85
N VAL A 100 -8.02 4.98 1.74
CA VAL A 100 -6.57 5.02 1.84
C VAL A 100 -6.05 3.61 1.84
N ASP A 101 -5.18 3.28 0.89
CA ASP A 101 -4.45 2.01 0.93
C ASP A 101 -3.46 2.03 2.11
N PHE A 102 -3.23 0.89 2.76
CA PHE A 102 -2.37 0.85 3.93
C PHE A 102 -0.89 0.65 3.56
N ASP A 103 -0.58 -0.46 2.91
CA ASP A 103 0.79 -0.83 2.58
C ASP A 103 1.40 0.15 1.57
N PHE A 104 2.64 0.60 1.82
CA PHE A 104 3.38 1.56 0.99
C PHE A 104 2.80 2.97 0.89
N THR A 105 1.52 3.17 1.18
CA THR A 105 0.83 4.46 1.21
C THR A 105 0.88 5.08 2.61
N CYS A 106 0.50 4.32 3.65
CA CYS A 106 0.62 4.75 5.04
C CYS A 106 1.98 4.37 5.63
N THR A 107 2.50 3.21 5.25
CA THR A 107 3.68 2.60 5.84
C THR A 107 4.84 2.48 4.84
N SER A 108 6.07 2.50 5.34
CA SER A 108 7.27 2.30 4.51
C SER A 108 7.55 0.83 4.19
N VAL A 109 6.92 -0.09 4.93
CA VAL A 109 7.13 -1.54 4.85
C VAL A 109 5.79 -2.24 4.69
N ALA A 110 5.71 -3.23 3.80
CA ALA A 110 4.52 -4.06 3.65
C ALA A 110 4.20 -4.84 4.94
N SER A 111 2.93 -4.85 5.32
CA SER A 111 2.36 -5.64 6.42
C SER A 111 2.74 -7.11 6.33
N LEU A 112 2.78 -7.66 5.12
CA LEU A 112 3.19 -9.04 4.91
C LEU A 112 4.61 -9.34 5.43
N LYS A 113 5.55 -8.43 5.16
CA LYS A 113 6.93 -8.60 5.60
C LYS A 113 7.03 -8.54 7.12
N VAL A 114 6.15 -7.76 7.77
CA VAL A 114 6.05 -7.67 9.22
C VAL A 114 5.50 -8.98 9.80
N LEU A 115 4.40 -9.50 9.25
CA LEU A 115 3.82 -10.79 9.66
C LEU A 115 4.80 -11.96 9.48
N ALA A 116 5.55 -11.98 8.38
CA ALA A 116 6.57 -13.01 8.13
C ALA A 116 7.71 -13.02 9.15
N ASN A 117 7.89 -11.93 9.89
CA ASN A 117 8.95 -11.77 10.89
C ASN A 117 8.37 -11.61 12.30
N ILE A 118 7.12 -12.04 12.52
CA ILE A 118 6.40 -11.78 13.76
C ILE A 118 7.05 -12.43 14.98
N GLU A 119 7.82 -13.50 14.78
CA GLU A 119 8.65 -14.16 15.80
C GLU A 119 9.60 -13.19 16.52
N LYS A 120 9.98 -12.07 15.88
CA LYS A 120 10.82 -11.02 16.50
C LYS A 120 10.09 -10.22 17.57
N PHE A 121 8.75 -10.23 17.55
CA PHE A 121 7.90 -9.52 18.50
C PHE A 121 7.35 -10.44 19.58
N ALA A 122 7.46 -11.76 19.40
CA ALA A 122 7.13 -12.75 20.41
C ALA A 122 7.91 -12.47 21.70
N GLN A 123 7.17 -12.16 22.77
CA GLN A 123 7.78 -12.09 24.09
C GLN A 123 8.29 -13.48 24.46
N LYS A 124 9.57 -13.58 24.86
CA LYS A 124 10.06 -14.82 25.47
C LYS A 124 9.17 -15.09 26.70
N PRO A 125 8.60 -16.29 26.85
CA PRO A 125 7.92 -16.61 28.09
C PRO A 125 8.95 -16.46 29.21
N ASP A 126 8.67 -15.62 30.19
CA ASP A 126 9.24 -15.83 31.51
C ASP A 126 8.98 -17.29 31.89
N GLN A 127 9.98 -17.93 32.50
CA GLN A 127 10.10 -19.37 32.74
C GLN A 127 9.02 -19.97 33.67
N GLN A 128 7.72 -19.75 33.44
CA GLN A 128 6.64 -20.18 34.36
C GLN A 128 5.56 -21.07 33.74
N LEU A 129 5.70 -21.51 32.49
CA LEU A 129 4.82 -22.54 31.92
C LEU A 129 5.58 -23.86 31.68
N GLN A 130 6.12 -24.42 32.77
CA GLN A 130 6.33 -25.86 32.85
C GLN A 130 5.01 -26.50 33.27
N GLY A 131 4.27 -27.11 32.33
CA GLY A 131 3.16 -27.98 32.73
C GLY A 131 1.96 -28.10 31.78
N VAL A 132 2.08 -27.77 30.49
CA VAL A 132 1.01 -28.11 29.53
C VAL A 132 1.60 -28.93 28.39
N ASP A 133 1.07 -30.15 28.26
CA ASP A 133 1.38 -31.11 27.19
C ASP A 133 1.20 -30.44 25.83
N ARG A 134 2.32 -30.22 25.11
CA ARG A 134 2.36 -29.60 23.78
C ARG A 134 2.31 -30.65 22.66
N ASP A 135 1.66 -31.78 22.89
CA ASP A 135 1.76 -32.96 22.02
C ASP A 135 0.58 -33.17 21.06
N THR A 136 -0.33 -32.20 20.88
CA THR A 136 -1.52 -32.38 20.02
C THR A 136 -1.71 -31.43 18.85
N LEU A 137 -0.78 -30.51 18.58
CA LEU A 137 -0.77 -29.74 17.33
C LEU A 137 0.46 -30.13 16.50
N PRO A 138 0.35 -30.39 15.18
CA PRO A 138 1.52 -30.57 14.33
C PRO A 138 2.35 -29.28 14.36
N GLN A 139 3.35 -29.21 15.22
CA GLN A 139 4.23 -28.05 15.32
C GLN A 139 5.12 -28.05 14.07
N ILE A 140 4.71 -27.29 13.06
CA ILE A 140 5.62 -26.88 11.99
C ILE A 140 6.76 -26.13 12.67
N THR A 141 8.00 -26.59 12.49
CA THR A 141 9.15 -25.94 13.12
C THR A 141 9.34 -24.53 12.55
N SER A 142 9.92 -23.59 13.31
CA SER A 142 10.23 -22.23 12.81
C SER A 142 11.07 -22.26 11.50
N LEU A 143 11.93 -23.28 11.34
CA LEU A 143 12.68 -23.51 10.11
C LEU A 143 11.78 -23.89 8.94
N ASP A 144 10.76 -24.73 9.16
CA ASP A 144 9.79 -25.15 8.14
C ASP A 144 8.81 -24.02 7.79
N LEU A 145 8.44 -23.17 8.76
CA LEU A 145 7.65 -21.95 8.51
C LEU A 145 8.42 -20.98 7.62
N ARG A 146 9.70 -20.72 7.90
CA ARG A 146 10.54 -19.84 7.08
C ARG A 146 10.70 -20.38 5.66
N LYS A 147 10.96 -21.68 5.49
CA LYS A 147 11.04 -22.30 4.16
C LYS A 147 9.72 -22.19 3.40
N THR A 148 8.60 -22.44 4.08
CA THR A 148 7.27 -22.29 3.48
C THR A 148 7.03 -20.85 3.03
N TRP A 149 7.42 -19.88 3.87
CA TRP A 149 7.38 -18.46 3.56
C TRP A 149 8.20 -18.10 2.32
N GLU A 150 9.45 -18.56 2.26
CA GLU A 150 10.37 -18.34 1.15
C GLU A 150 9.80 -18.94 -0.16
N LEU A 151 9.31 -20.17 -0.12
CA LEU A 151 8.71 -20.85 -1.28
C LEU A 151 7.49 -20.09 -1.83
N ILE A 152 6.57 -19.67 -0.94
CA ILE A 152 5.39 -18.90 -1.35
C ILE A 152 5.79 -17.54 -1.94
N SER A 153 6.75 -16.87 -1.32
CA SER A 153 7.25 -15.56 -1.77
C SER A 153 7.97 -15.64 -3.12
N GLU A 154 8.80 -16.68 -3.32
CA GLU A 154 9.47 -16.94 -4.60
C GLU A 154 8.47 -17.25 -5.70
N GLN A 155 7.47 -18.08 -5.40
CA GLN A 155 6.41 -18.42 -6.35
C GLN A 155 5.61 -17.18 -6.75
N TYR A 156 5.16 -16.36 -5.79
CA TYR A 156 4.47 -15.10 -6.09
C TYR A 156 5.33 -14.15 -6.93
N SER A 157 6.61 -14.00 -6.57
CA SER A 157 7.54 -13.14 -7.30
C SER A 157 7.78 -13.62 -8.74
N SER A 158 7.86 -14.92 -8.95
CA SER A 158 8.02 -15.54 -10.27
C SER A 158 6.77 -15.37 -11.12
N GLU A 159 5.59 -15.70 -10.57
CA GLU A 159 4.30 -15.55 -11.25
C GLU A 159 4.03 -14.09 -11.63
N ASN A 160 4.28 -13.15 -10.73
CA ASN A 160 4.10 -11.72 -11.00
C ASN A 160 5.09 -11.22 -12.07
N ARG A 161 6.36 -11.66 -12.02
CA ARG A 161 7.37 -11.30 -13.04
C ARG A 161 7.00 -11.83 -14.42
N GLU A 162 6.61 -13.10 -14.53
CA GLU A 162 6.17 -13.68 -15.80
C GLU A 162 4.90 -13.01 -16.30
N PHE A 163 4.01 -12.58 -15.41
CA PHE A 163 2.81 -11.85 -15.79
C PHE A 163 3.12 -10.43 -16.32
N ILE A 164 3.94 -9.64 -15.60
CA ILE A 164 4.43 -8.34 -16.06
C ILE A 164 5.12 -8.51 -17.41
N LYS A 165 5.96 -9.52 -17.55
CA LYS A 165 6.64 -9.86 -18.80
C LYS A 165 5.63 -10.12 -19.92
N LYS A 166 4.54 -10.85 -19.68
CA LYS A 166 3.48 -11.07 -20.69
C LYS A 166 2.78 -9.77 -21.09
N ILE A 167 2.50 -8.85 -20.15
CA ILE A 167 1.94 -7.53 -20.48
C ILE A 167 2.92 -6.73 -21.33
N MET A 168 4.19 -6.66 -20.92
CA MET A 168 5.21 -5.86 -21.57
C MET A 168 5.60 -6.36 -22.97
N HIS A 169 5.45 -7.66 -23.23
CA HIS A 169 5.62 -8.23 -24.58
C HIS A 169 4.41 -8.03 -25.50
N GLY A 170 3.35 -7.36 -25.03
CA GLY A 170 2.26 -6.92 -25.88
C GLY A 170 2.73 -5.97 -26.99
N LYS A 171 1.95 -5.87 -28.08
CA LYS A 171 2.21 -4.86 -29.10
C LYS A 171 2.20 -3.47 -28.45
N LYS A 172 3.21 -2.66 -28.76
CA LYS A 172 3.24 -1.25 -28.34
C LYS A 172 1.93 -0.58 -28.77
N ALA A 173 1.21 -0.04 -27.79
CA ALA A 173 -0.05 0.63 -28.05
C ALA A 173 0.19 1.86 -28.95
N VAL A 174 -0.60 2.00 -30.01
CA VAL A 174 -0.54 3.15 -30.93
C VAL A 174 -1.23 4.38 -30.32
N SER A 175 -2.20 4.15 -29.44
CA SER A 175 -2.93 5.15 -28.66
C SER A 175 -3.26 4.58 -27.28
N PHE A 176 -3.63 5.43 -26.33
CA PHE A 176 -4.09 4.99 -25.01
C PHE A 176 -5.35 4.13 -25.13
N ASP A 177 -5.28 2.91 -24.59
CA ASP A 177 -6.41 1.98 -24.52
C ASP A 177 -6.77 1.73 -23.05
N TYR A 178 -7.69 2.55 -22.54
CA TYR A 178 -8.18 2.42 -21.17
C TYR A 178 -8.78 1.03 -20.90
N LYS A 179 -9.53 0.46 -21.84
CA LYS A 179 -10.19 -0.84 -21.65
C LYS A 179 -9.17 -1.97 -21.62
N GLY A 180 -8.18 -1.92 -22.50
CA GLY A 180 -7.05 -2.84 -22.51
C GLY A 180 -6.23 -2.76 -21.24
N LEU A 181 -5.93 -1.54 -20.77
CA LEU A 181 -5.20 -1.31 -19.52
C LEU A 181 -5.99 -1.82 -18.30
N TYR A 182 -7.28 -1.48 -18.20
CA TYR A 182 -8.15 -1.98 -17.14
C TYR A 182 -8.21 -3.52 -17.14
N SER A 183 -8.39 -4.13 -18.31
CA SER A 183 -8.39 -5.60 -18.48
C SER A 183 -7.05 -6.21 -18.04
N ALA A 184 -5.92 -5.56 -18.33
CA ALA A 184 -4.61 -6.00 -17.86
C ALA A 184 -4.50 -5.93 -16.33
N PHE A 185 -5.00 -4.87 -15.69
CA PHE A 185 -5.05 -4.74 -14.23
C PHE A 185 -5.96 -5.77 -13.56
N VAL A 186 -7.12 -6.08 -14.16
CA VAL A 186 -7.98 -7.18 -13.69
C VAL A 186 -7.24 -8.50 -13.74
N LYS A 187 -6.47 -8.77 -14.80
CA LYS A 187 -5.69 -10.00 -14.88
C LYS A 187 -4.51 -10.01 -13.90
N LEU A 188 -3.87 -8.86 -13.64
CA LEU A 188 -2.84 -8.68 -12.59
C LEU A 188 -3.37 -8.96 -11.18
N SER A 189 -4.67 -8.80 -10.95
CA SER A 189 -5.31 -9.04 -9.64
C SER A 189 -5.43 -10.53 -9.31
N SER A 190 -5.45 -11.41 -10.32
CA SER A 190 -5.69 -12.85 -10.10
C SER A 190 -4.55 -13.61 -9.39
N PRO A 191 -3.25 -13.35 -9.66
CA PRO A 191 -2.17 -13.96 -8.88
C PRO A 191 -2.11 -13.46 -7.44
N GLU A 192 -2.54 -12.22 -7.17
CA GLU A 192 -2.61 -11.69 -5.81
C GLU A 192 -3.61 -12.48 -4.97
N GLU A 193 -4.84 -12.65 -5.43
CA GLU A 193 -5.88 -13.44 -4.74
C GLU A 193 -5.45 -14.90 -4.51
N GLN A 194 -4.77 -15.50 -5.49
CA GLN A 194 -4.23 -16.85 -5.35
C GLN A 194 -3.10 -16.91 -4.31
N ALA A 195 -2.21 -15.92 -4.27
CA ALA A 195 -1.14 -15.86 -3.29
C ALA A 195 -1.69 -15.71 -1.87
N PHE A 196 -2.72 -14.87 -1.65
CA PHE A 196 -3.42 -14.79 -0.37
C PHE A 196 -3.99 -16.14 0.04
N SER A 197 -4.71 -16.81 -0.87
CA SER A 197 -5.30 -18.13 -0.62
C SER A 197 -4.24 -19.17 -0.25
N ARG A 198 -3.06 -19.15 -0.88
CA ARG A 198 -1.94 -20.03 -0.55
C ARG A 198 -1.35 -19.73 0.82
N ILE A 199 -1.18 -18.46 1.18
CA ILE A 199 -0.64 -18.05 2.48
C ILE A 199 -1.55 -18.55 3.60
N PHE A 200 -2.84 -18.23 3.55
CA PHE A 200 -3.79 -18.71 4.57
C PHE A 200 -3.94 -20.24 4.53
N GLY A 201 -4.04 -20.85 3.34
CA GLY A 201 -4.17 -22.30 3.18
C GLY A 201 -2.94 -23.11 3.61
N SER A 202 -1.75 -22.49 3.62
CA SER A 202 -0.51 -23.13 4.09
C SER A 202 -0.42 -23.26 5.62
N GLY A 203 -1.25 -22.52 6.36
CA GLY A 203 -1.15 -22.46 7.82
C GLY A 203 0.12 -21.78 8.34
N VAL A 204 0.90 -21.10 7.49
CA VAL A 204 2.16 -20.44 7.89
C VAL A 204 1.97 -19.33 8.93
N LEU A 205 0.74 -18.80 9.04
CA LEU A 205 0.37 -17.81 10.03
C LEU A 205 -0.21 -18.42 11.31
N ASN A 206 -0.51 -19.73 11.34
CA ASN A 206 -1.12 -20.38 12.49
C ASN A 206 -0.21 -20.30 13.71
N GLY A 207 -0.78 -20.14 14.90
CA GLY A 207 0.00 -20.05 16.14
C GLY A 207 0.54 -18.65 16.45
N ILE A 208 0.33 -17.67 15.57
CA ILE A 208 0.66 -16.26 15.85
C ILE A 208 -0.30 -15.71 16.92
N SER A 209 0.23 -15.07 17.96
CA SER A 209 -0.59 -14.44 18.98
C SER A 209 -1.14 -13.08 18.54
N LEU A 210 -2.34 -12.74 19.02
CA LEU A 210 -2.94 -11.42 18.82
C LEU A 210 -2.05 -10.31 19.38
N GLU A 211 -1.40 -10.54 20.53
CA GLU A 211 -0.54 -9.54 21.15
C GLU A 211 0.75 -9.31 20.35
N ASP A 212 1.33 -10.36 19.76
CA ASP A 212 2.47 -10.20 18.86
C ASP A 212 2.08 -9.43 17.59
N ILE A 213 0.88 -9.66 17.06
CA ILE A 213 0.34 -8.89 15.92
C ILE A 213 0.22 -7.41 16.31
N LYS A 214 -0.39 -7.11 17.46
CA LYS A 214 -0.53 -5.73 17.93
C LYS A 214 0.82 -5.06 18.16
N GLN A 215 1.77 -5.77 18.78
CA GLN A 215 3.10 -5.25 19.04
C GLN A 215 3.88 -5.01 17.75
N ALA A 216 3.78 -5.93 16.78
CA ALA A 216 4.38 -5.76 15.46
C ALA A 216 3.79 -4.53 14.75
N GLY A 217 2.47 -4.32 14.86
CA GLY A 217 1.77 -3.16 14.32
C GLY A 217 2.28 -1.85 14.91
N LYS A 218 2.41 -1.76 16.24
CA LYS A 218 2.97 -0.57 16.93
C LYS A 218 4.41 -0.23 16.51
N CYS A 219 5.17 -1.22 16.07
CA CYS A 219 6.53 -1.04 15.57
C CYS A 219 6.60 -0.68 14.07
N MET A 220 5.48 -0.63 13.36
CA MET A 220 5.46 -0.24 11.95
C MET A 220 5.74 1.24 11.79
N ILE A 221 6.67 1.58 10.90
CA ILE A 221 7.04 2.96 10.61
C ILE A 221 6.12 3.50 9.52
N CYS A 222 5.24 4.41 9.91
CA CYS A 222 4.43 5.22 9.00
C CYS A 222 5.28 6.27 8.28
N HIS A 223 4.88 6.66 7.07
CA HIS A 223 5.50 7.79 6.38
C HIS A 223 5.29 9.10 7.14
N ASN A 224 6.22 10.04 6.98
CA ASN A 224 6.11 11.37 7.59
C ASN A 224 4.81 12.06 7.17
N GLY A 225 4.08 12.61 8.14
CA GLY A 225 2.80 13.29 7.93
C GLY A 225 1.58 12.37 7.78
N CYS A 226 1.75 11.04 7.76
CA CYS A 226 0.64 10.08 7.68
C CYS A 226 -0.30 10.20 8.90
N MET A 227 0.27 10.17 10.11
CA MET A 227 -0.51 10.31 11.34
C MET A 227 -1.13 11.71 11.46
N ASP A 228 -0.36 12.77 11.16
CA ASP A 228 -0.87 14.15 11.15
C ASP A 228 -2.04 14.33 10.18
N PHE A 229 -2.01 13.66 9.03
CA PHE A 229 -3.11 13.67 8.07
C PHE A 229 -4.37 13.06 8.67
N PHE A 230 -4.26 11.85 9.24
CA PHE A 230 -5.42 11.19 9.81
C PHE A 230 -5.96 11.92 11.04
N GLU A 231 -5.11 12.49 11.89
CA GLU A 231 -5.53 13.32 13.02
C GLU A 231 -6.34 14.53 12.53
N LYS A 232 -5.83 15.25 11.52
CA LYS A 232 -6.54 16.40 10.93
C LYS A 232 -7.88 16.01 10.33
N VAL A 233 -7.94 14.89 9.63
CA VAL A 233 -9.17 14.42 8.97
C VAL A 233 -10.18 13.86 9.97
N ASN A 234 -9.74 13.20 11.04
CA ASN A 234 -10.63 12.66 12.07
C ASN A 234 -11.33 13.77 12.87
N ASN A 235 -10.75 14.97 12.91
CA ASN A 235 -11.39 16.17 13.47
C ASN A 235 -12.43 16.81 12.53
N LEU A 236 -12.58 16.29 11.30
CA LEU A 236 -13.58 16.72 10.33
C LEU A 236 -14.70 15.67 10.27
N ASP A 237 -15.91 16.04 9.85
CA ASP A 237 -16.99 15.08 9.56
C ASP A 237 -16.75 14.34 8.23
N VAL A 238 -15.66 13.58 8.19
CA VAL A 238 -15.18 12.83 7.03
C VAL A 238 -15.12 11.36 7.40
N SER A 239 -15.68 10.50 6.56
CA SER A 239 -15.52 9.05 6.74
C SER A 239 -14.21 8.59 6.12
N VAL A 240 -13.30 8.04 6.92
CA VAL A 240 -12.03 7.50 6.45
C VAL A 240 -12.05 5.98 6.53
N ASN A 241 -11.79 5.33 5.39
CA ASN A 241 -11.68 3.89 5.26
C ASN A 241 -10.26 3.53 4.85
N VAL A 242 -9.52 2.88 5.75
CA VAL A 242 -8.18 2.35 5.48
C VAL A 242 -8.33 0.92 4.97
N MET A 243 -7.74 0.62 3.82
CA MET A 243 -7.84 -0.66 3.15
C MET A 243 -6.52 -1.42 3.27
N SER A 244 -6.57 -2.60 3.88
CA SER A 244 -5.41 -3.47 4.11
C SER A 244 -5.72 -4.88 3.62
N CYS A 245 -4.80 -5.46 2.87
CA CYS A 245 -4.94 -6.84 2.42
C CYS A 245 -4.58 -7.86 3.52
N TRP A 246 -4.10 -7.40 4.69
CA TRP A 246 -3.58 -8.27 5.75
C TRP A 246 -4.43 -8.15 7.02
N SER A 247 -3.83 -8.46 8.17
CA SER A 247 -4.54 -8.43 9.45
C SER A 247 -5.09 -7.03 9.76
N GLY A 248 -6.39 -6.95 10.05
CA GLY A 248 -7.05 -5.75 10.54
C GLY A 248 -6.47 -5.29 11.87
N ASP A 249 -6.15 -6.21 12.78
CA ASP A 249 -5.50 -5.92 14.06
C ASP A 249 -4.11 -5.30 13.90
N LEU A 250 -3.31 -5.80 12.94
CA LEU A 250 -2.01 -5.21 12.62
C LEU A 250 -2.16 -3.76 12.17
N THR A 251 -3.05 -3.52 11.21
CA THR A 251 -3.30 -2.17 10.65
C THR A 251 -3.87 -1.23 11.70
N ARG A 252 -4.86 -1.67 12.48
CA ARG A 252 -5.40 -0.88 13.61
C ARG A 252 -4.31 -0.54 14.62
N SER A 253 -3.44 -1.49 14.95
CA SER A 253 -2.35 -1.26 15.90
C SER A 253 -1.28 -0.31 15.37
N ALA A 254 -0.96 -0.36 14.08
CA ALA A 254 -0.04 0.59 13.45
C ALA A 254 -0.58 2.03 13.43
N LEU A 255 -1.90 2.19 13.36
CA LEU A 255 -2.59 3.48 13.35
C LEU A 255 -3.08 3.91 14.75
N SER A 256 -2.87 3.08 15.78
CA SER A 256 -3.41 3.29 17.14
C SER A 256 -2.80 4.48 17.91
N GLY A 257 -1.82 5.18 17.33
CA GLY A 257 -1.25 6.43 17.87
C GLY A 257 -2.20 7.64 17.87
N GLY A 258 -3.52 7.45 18.01
CA GLY A 258 -4.50 8.53 18.17
C GLY A 258 -5.88 8.32 17.53
N LEU A 259 -6.20 7.14 16.96
CA LEU A 259 -7.29 7.04 15.97
C LEU A 259 -8.12 5.74 16.04
N ASP A 260 -8.66 5.42 17.21
CA ASP A 260 -9.58 4.27 17.42
C ASP A 260 -10.86 4.33 16.55
N MET A 261 -11.10 5.43 15.82
CA MET A 261 -12.28 5.65 15.00
C MET A 261 -12.09 5.34 13.50
N LEU A 262 -10.87 5.05 13.04
CA LEU A 262 -10.65 4.72 11.62
C LEU A 262 -11.28 3.37 11.27
N ARG A 263 -12.08 3.36 10.19
CA ARG A 263 -12.60 2.11 9.64
C ARG A 263 -11.47 1.39 8.90
N VAL A 264 -11.14 0.18 9.32
CA VAL A 264 -10.15 -0.67 8.66
C VAL A 264 -10.87 -1.80 7.93
N ASP A 265 -10.76 -1.82 6.60
CA ASP A 265 -11.08 -2.97 5.75
C ASP A 265 -9.85 -3.88 5.71
N GLY A 266 -9.70 -4.70 6.75
CA GLY A 266 -8.64 -5.69 6.94
C GLY A 266 -9.24 -7.09 7.20
N ASN A 267 -8.41 -8.13 7.03
CA ASN A 267 -8.79 -9.49 7.39
C ASN A 267 -8.98 -9.57 8.91
N GLU A 268 -10.12 -10.08 9.35
CA GLU A 268 -10.37 -10.37 10.77
C GLU A 268 -10.09 -11.84 11.03
N PHE A 269 -9.29 -12.09 12.04
CA PHE A 269 -8.78 -13.40 12.40
C PHE A 269 -9.59 -13.99 13.56
N SER A 270 -9.76 -15.31 13.57
CA SER A 270 -10.32 -16.05 14.69
C SER A 270 -9.20 -16.42 15.67
N TYR A 271 -9.45 -16.22 16.97
CA TYR A 271 -8.46 -16.48 18.01
C TYR A 271 -9.04 -17.41 19.08
N GLU A 272 -8.25 -18.39 19.50
CA GLU A 272 -8.50 -19.24 20.66
C GLU A 272 -7.36 -19.01 21.66
N ASP A 273 -7.70 -18.65 22.90
CA ASP A 273 -6.73 -18.22 23.92
C ASP A 273 -5.71 -17.15 23.44
N GLY A 274 -6.17 -16.26 22.54
CA GLY A 274 -5.34 -15.20 21.96
C GLY A 274 -4.39 -15.66 20.86
N ILE A 275 -4.49 -16.91 20.40
CA ILE A 275 -3.69 -17.50 19.34
C ILE A 275 -4.53 -17.68 18.07
N PHE A 276 -3.99 -17.28 16.93
CA PHE A 276 -4.67 -17.40 15.65
C PHE A 276 -4.89 -18.87 15.27
N THR A 277 -6.15 -19.24 15.06
CA THR A 277 -6.58 -20.62 14.78
C THR A 277 -6.33 -21.05 13.33
N GLY A 278 -5.99 -20.11 12.44
CA GLY A 278 -5.94 -20.32 11.00
C GLY A 278 -7.22 -19.91 10.27
N GLU A 279 -8.30 -19.59 11.00
CA GLU A 279 -9.58 -19.19 10.43
C GLU A 279 -9.68 -17.66 10.28
N VAL A 280 -10.01 -17.20 9.06
CA VAL A 280 -10.31 -15.79 8.77
C VAL A 280 -11.82 -15.59 8.79
N THR A 281 -12.34 -14.89 9.81
CA THR A 281 -13.78 -14.67 10.02
C THR A 281 -14.36 -13.63 9.07
N ARG A 282 -13.53 -12.68 8.63
CA ARG A 282 -13.88 -11.70 7.58
C ARG A 282 -12.69 -11.49 6.66
N GLN A 283 -12.91 -11.67 5.36
CA GLN A 283 -11.90 -11.37 4.35
C GLN A 283 -11.97 -9.90 3.92
N ALA A 284 -10.83 -9.23 3.91
CA ALA A 284 -10.69 -7.90 3.31
C ALA A 284 -10.73 -7.96 1.78
N HIS A 285 -10.94 -6.81 1.15
CA HIS A 285 -10.85 -6.67 -0.30
C HIS A 285 -9.39 -6.77 -0.76
N GLN A 286 -8.98 -7.97 -1.13
CA GLN A 286 -7.58 -8.34 -1.37
C GLN A 286 -6.98 -7.75 -2.65
N SER A 287 -7.78 -7.63 -3.71
CA SER A 287 -7.30 -7.21 -5.03
C SER A 287 -7.69 -5.80 -5.38
N VAL A 288 -6.97 -5.17 -6.32
CA VAL A 288 -7.31 -3.85 -6.87
C VAL A 288 -8.76 -3.81 -7.36
N THR A 289 -9.23 -4.88 -8.00
CA THR A 289 -10.61 -4.96 -8.47
C THR A 289 -11.63 -5.08 -7.33
N ALA A 290 -11.31 -5.86 -6.28
CA ALA A 290 -12.14 -5.97 -5.10
C ALA A 290 -12.22 -4.62 -4.36
N LYS A 291 -11.09 -3.91 -4.21
CA LYS A 291 -11.06 -2.59 -3.57
C LYS A 291 -11.84 -1.54 -4.35
N LEU A 292 -11.71 -1.54 -5.68
CA LEU A 292 -12.49 -0.66 -6.55
C LEU A 292 -13.98 -0.95 -6.46
N LYS A 293 -14.36 -2.24 -6.38
CA LYS A 293 -15.75 -2.63 -6.18
C LYS A 293 -16.26 -2.14 -4.83
N TYR A 294 -15.52 -2.38 -3.75
CA TYR A 294 -15.86 -1.90 -2.41
C TYR A 294 -16.07 -0.39 -2.36
N PHE A 295 -15.17 0.37 -2.99
CA PHE A 295 -15.31 1.82 -3.14
C PHE A 295 -16.66 2.19 -3.79
N LYS A 296 -16.97 1.57 -4.94
CA LYS A 296 -18.22 1.85 -5.68
C LYS A 296 -19.46 1.47 -4.88
N ASP A 297 -19.43 0.30 -4.24
CA ASP A 297 -20.54 -0.22 -3.44
C ASP A 297 -20.81 0.70 -2.24
N MET A 298 -19.76 1.15 -1.54
CA MET A 298 -19.85 2.11 -0.43
C MET A 298 -20.43 3.47 -0.86
N VAL A 299 -19.98 3.99 -2.00
CA VAL A 299 -20.51 5.25 -2.56
C VAL A 299 -21.98 5.11 -2.93
N GLN A 300 -22.37 3.99 -3.54
CA GLN A 300 -23.75 3.72 -3.92
C GLN A 300 -24.67 3.48 -2.72
N GLU A 301 -24.20 2.76 -1.70
CA GLU A 301 -24.92 2.55 -0.45
C GLU A 301 -25.20 3.89 0.25
N TYR A 302 -24.20 4.77 0.30
CA TYR A 302 -24.36 6.10 0.87
C TYR A 302 -25.41 6.92 0.11
N ALA A 303 -25.28 6.98 -1.22
CA ALA A 303 -26.23 7.67 -2.09
C ALA A 303 -27.68 7.16 -1.89
N SER A 304 -27.84 5.83 -1.80
CA SER A 304 -29.15 5.19 -1.60
C SER A 304 -29.77 5.50 -0.23
N LYS A 305 -28.95 5.51 0.83
CA LYS A 305 -29.41 5.81 2.21
C LYS A 305 -29.83 7.27 2.41
N HIS A 306 -29.24 8.20 1.66
CA HIS A 306 -29.42 9.63 1.87
C HIS A 306 -30.18 10.33 0.74
N GLY A 307 -30.57 9.61 -0.31
CA GLY A 307 -31.35 10.17 -1.42
C GLY A 307 -30.57 11.18 -2.29
N VAL A 308 -29.24 11.14 -2.26
CA VAL A 308 -28.36 12.11 -2.94
C VAL A 308 -27.64 11.44 -4.12
N GLY A 309 -27.37 12.19 -5.18
CA GLY A 309 -26.58 11.71 -6.31
C GLY A 309 -25.09 11.60 -5.96
N ALA A 310 -24.47 10.45 -6.24
CA ALA A 310 -23.03 10.27 -6.04
C ALA A 310 -22.22 11.07 -7.07
N ARG A 311 -21.28 11.90 -6.60
CA ARG A 311 -20.23 12.51 -7.43
C ARG A 311 -18.88 11.98 -6.97
N THR A 312 -18.16 11.33 -7.88
CA THR A 312 -16.75 10.94 -7.67
C THR A 312 -15.87 12.00 -8.31
N VAL A 313 -14.94 12.54 -7.54
CA VAL A 313 -13.92 13.50 -8.00
C VAL A 313 -12.59 12.77 -8.12
#